data_AF-A0A1Q9SQN7-F1
#
_entry.id   AF-A0A1Q9SQN7-F1
#
_cell.length_a   1.000
_cell.length_b   1.000
_cell.length_c   1.000
_cell.angle_alpha   90.00
_cell.angle_beta   90.00
_cell.angle_gamma   90.00
#
_symmetry.space_group_name_H-M   'P 1'
#
loop_
_entity.id
_entity.type
_entity.pdbx_description
1 polymer ?
#
loop_
_entity_poly.entity_id
_entity_poly.type
_entity_poly.pdbx_seq_one_letter_code
_entity_poly.pdbx_strand_id
1 'polypeptide(L)'
;MLAIDLDQQGNLTTRLGLTDDSEVPAVAAEVLTGEATAAEAAVPSPTVPGVHVLAGTHDLADMDTHQVPDLVTALRDHLPTVAERFDDVVIDTPPALSGLTLSGLAAADVVVAAVACEVEALDQLTRLSDVIEVRLARRARPGLAVSWVVPTRYDGRRTLDKEVVELLEQMHPARSPPGARGGVRA
;
A
#
# COMPACT_ATOMS: atom_id res chain seq x y z
N MET A 1 5.79 7.89 12.36
CA MET A 1 5.35 7.08 11.20
C MET A 1 5.07 7.99 10.02
N LEU A 2 5.38 7.53 8.81
CA LEU A 2 4.98 8.17 7.55
C LEU A 2 3.91 7.32 6.85
N ALA A 3 2.82 7.96 6.45
CA ALA A 3 1.77 7.38 5.62
C ALA A 3 1.89 7.96 4.20
N ILE A 4 1.91 7.10 3.18
CA ILE A 4 2.07 7.47 1.78
C ILE A 4 0.83 6.99 1.05
N ASP A 5 0.15 7.91 0.38
CA ASP A 5 -1.03 7.60 -0.43
C ASP A 5 -0.66 7.67 -1.91
N LEU A 6 -0.65 6.51 -2.58
CA LEU A 6 -0.38 6.39 -4.01
C LEU A 6 -1.67 6.23 -4.82
N ASP A 7 -2.85 6.38 -4.21
CA ASP A 7 -4.11 6.39 -4.93
C ASP A 7 -4.47 7.83 -5.34
N GLN A 8 -4.77 8.01 -6.64
CA GLN A 8 -5.25 9.27 -7.19
C GLN A 8 -6.51 9.81 -6.48
N GLN A 9 -7.26 8.95 -5.80
CA GLN A 9 -8.46 9.31 -5.07
C GLN A 9 -8.17 9.93 -3.69
N GLY A 10 -6.94 9.86 -3.18
CA GLY A 10 -6.54 10.53 -1.94
C GLY A 10 -7.33 10.06 -0.70
N ASN A 11 -7.80 8.80 -0.69
CA ASN A 11 -8.68 8.30 0.36
C ASN A 11 -7.99 8.21 1.72
N LEU A 12 -6.73 7.75 1.76
CA LEU A 12 -5.95 7.72 2.99
C LEU A 12 -5.61 9.15 3.43
N THR A 13 -5.20 9.99 2.48
CA THR A 13 -4.90 11.42 2.67
C THR A 13 -6.05 12.13 3.39
N THR A 14 -7.26 11.98 2.85
CA THR A 14 -8.49 12.58 3.43
C THR A 14 -8.80 12.03 4.82
N ARG A 15 -8.65 10.72 5.04
CA ARG A 15 -8.89 10.09 6.35
C ARG A 15 -7.90 10.56 7.41
N LEU A 16 -6.68 10.92 7.01
CA LEU A 16 -5.66 11.51 7.87
C LEU A 16 -5.81 13.02 8.04
N GLY A 17 -6.91 13.60 7.56
CA GLY A 17 -7.34 14.96 7.87
C GLY A 17 -6.79 16.04 6.93
N LEU A 18 -6.07 15.66 5.87
CA LEU A 18 -5.70 16.60 4.81
C LEU A 18 -6.86 16.74 3.82
N THR A 19 -7.20 17.97 3.47
CA THR A 19 -8.28 18.34 2.54
C THR A 19 -7.71 19.25 1.44
N ASP A 20 -8.53 19.59 0.45
CA ASP A 20 -8.15 20.53 -0.62
C ASP A 20 -7.72 21.92 -0.11
N ASP A 21 -8.15 22.30 1.11
CA ASP A 21 -7.77 23.55 1.76
C ASP A 21 -6.46 23.45 2.56
N SER A 22 -5.86 22.26 2.65
CA SER A 22 -4.62 22.04 3.41
C SER A 22 -3.43 22.54 2.60
N GLU A 23 -2.55 23.31 3.25
CA GLU A 23 -1.27 23.69 2.66
C GLU A 23 -0.33 22.48 2.67
N VAL A 24 -0.13 21.88 1.50
CA VAL A 24 0.83 20.79 1.28
C VAL A 24 1.93 21.31 0.36
N PRO A 25 3.21 21.31 0.80
CA PRO A 25 4.31 21.90 0.04
C PRO A 25 4.68 21.08 -1.20
N ALA A 26 4.41 19.77 -1.18
CA ALA A 26 4.59 18.86 -2.30
C ALA A 26 3.74 17.59 -2.11
N VAL A 27 3.44 16.90 -3.22
CA VAL A 27 2.56 15.70 -3.24
C VAL A 27 3.29 14.44 -3.70
N ALA A 28 2.64 13.28 -3.61
CA ALA A 28 3.22 12.00 -3.98
C ALA A 28 3.75 11.95 -5.42
N ALA A 29 3.01 12.56 -6.35
CA ALA A 29 3.40 12.60 -7.75
C ALA A 29 4.76 13.30 -7.94
N GLU A 30 4.98 14.45 -7.29
CA GLU A 30 6.22 15.22 -7.38
C GLU A 30 7.40 14.48 -6.73
N VAL A 31 7.16 13.71 -5.67
CA VAL A 31 8.20 12.84 -5.08
C VAL A 31 8.57 11.71 -6.04
N LEU A 32 7.59 11.13 -6.72
CA LEU A 32 7.81 10.05 -7.67
C LEU A 32 8.49 10.52 -8.97
N THR A 33 8.34 11.80 -9.36
CA THR A 33 9.05 12.41 -10.49
C THR A 33 10.40 13.02 -10.09
N GLY A 34 10.71 13.09 -8.80
CA GLY A 34 11.93 13.70 -8.28
C GLY A 34 11.92 15.23 -8.26
N GLU A 35 10.75 15.86 -8.43
CA GLU A 35 10.53 17.31 -8.33
C GLU A 35 10.57 17.78 -6.87
N ALA A 36 10.25 16.91 -5.92
CA ALA A 36 10.35 17.15 -4.49
C ALA A 36 10.95 15.94 -3.75
N THR A 37 11.50 16.18 -2.56
CA THR A 37 11.91 15.09 -1.66
C THR A 37 10.75 14.62 -0.79
N ALA A 38 10.77 13.36 -0.36
CA ALA A 38 9.78 12.84 0.59
C ALA A 38 9.80 13.61 1.93
N ALA A 39 10.94 14.20 2.31
CA ALA A 39 11.07 14.98 3.53
C ALA A 39 10.31 16.31 3.45
N GLU A 40 10.34 16.96 2.27
CA GLU A 40 9.60 18.19 1.98
C GLU A 40 8.10 17.91 1.90
N ALA A 41 7.68 16.85 1.20
CA ALA A 41 6.28 16.50 1.02
C ALA A 41 5.59 15.99 2.31
N ALA A 42 6.34 15.49 3.29
CA ALA A 42 5.78 14.89 4.50
C ALA A 42 5.23 15.94 5.48
N VAL A 43 3.90 16.07 5.53
CA VAL A 43 3.18 17.00 6.42
C VAL A 43 2.55 16.27 7.61
N PRO A 44 2.44 16.89 8.81
CA PRO A 44 1.80 16.25 9.95
C PRO A 44 0.29 16.06 9.71
N SER A 45 -0.24 14.88 10.09
CA SER A 45 -1.68 14.61 10.05
C SER A 45 -2.43 15.49 11.06
N PRO A 46 -3.48 16.23 10.64
CA PRO A 46 -4.31 17.00 11.57
C PRO A 46 -5.13 16.14 12.55
N THR A 47 -5.40 14.87 12.20
CA THR A 47 -6.30 14.01 12.97
C THR A 47 -5.58 12.91 13.76
N VAL A 48 -4.34 12.57 13.41
CA VAL A 48 -3.59 11.48 14.04
C VAL A 48 -2.20 11.96 14.51
N PRO A 49 -2.00 12.19 15.83
CA PRO A 49 -0.71 12.61 16.36
C PRO A 49 0.43 11.61 16.05
N GLY A 50 1.60 12.14 15.68
CA GLY A 50 2.79 11.33 15.38
C GLY A 50 2.80 10.68 13.98
N VAL A 51 1.76 10.90 13.18
CA VAL A 51 1.68 10.49 11.78
C VAL A 51 1.97 11.67 10.88
N HIS A 52 2.84 11.46 9.89
CA HIS A 52 2.99 12.36 8.76
C HIS A 52 2.39 11.72 7.51
N VAL A 53 1.98 12.54 6.57
CA VAL A 53 1.29 12.13 5.35
C VAL A 53 2.06 12.69 4.17
N LEU A 54 2.29 11.84 3.19
CA LEU A 54 2.70 12.20 1.85
C LEU A 54 1.44 12.00 0.98
N ALA A 55 0.86 13.11 0.56
CA ALA A 55 -0.49 13.19 0.05
C ALA A 55 -0.62 12.62 -1.37
N GLY A 56 -1.65 11.80 -1.59
CA GLY A 56 -2.06 11.31 -2.91
C GLY A 56 -3.08 12.26 -3.53
N THR A 57 -2.85 12.64 -4.79
CA THR A 57 -3.69 13.58 -5.55
C THR A 57 -4.02 13.05 -6.94
N HIS A 58 -4.91 13.72 -7.64
CA HIS A 58 -5.30 13.37 -9.01
C HIS A 58 -4.10 13.30 -9.98
N ASP A 59 -3.00 14.01 -9.70
CA ASP A 59 -1.78 14.02 -10.53
C ASP A 59 -1.16 12.62 -10.69
N LEU A 60 -1.43 11.72 -9.73
CA LEU A 60 -1.02 10.32 -9.81
C LEU A 60 -1.65 9.59 -11.02
N ALA A 61 -2.84 10.01 -11.46
CA ALA A 61 -3.53 9.45 -12.63
C ALA A 61 -2.67 9.55 -13.91
N ASP A 62 -1.96 10.66 -14.04
CA ASP A 62 -1.17 10.97 -15.23
C ASP A 62 0.12 10.18 -15.27
N MET A 63 0.59 9.66 -14.13
CA MET A 63 1.86 8.94 -14.08
C MET A 63 1.80 7.59 -14.80
N ASP A 64 0.67 6.89 -14.69
CA ASP A 64 0.45 5.61 -15.38
C ASP A 64 0.23 5.81 -16.88
N THR A 65 -0.30 6.96 -17.31
CA THR A 65 -0.58 7.26 -18.73
C THR A 65 0.66 7.78 -19.46
N HIS A 66 1.51 8.58 -18.80
CA HIS A 66 2.67 9.24 -19.41
C HIS A 66 3.97 8.44 -19.35
N GLN A 67 3.94 7.19 -18.85
CA GLN A 67 5.11 6.30 -18.77
C GLN A 67 6.31 6.95 -18.06
N VAL A 68 6.09 7.48 -16.85
CA VAL A 68 7.15 8.09 -16.04
C VAL A 68 8.35 7.14 -15.93
N PRO A 69 9.57 7.58 -16.30
CA PRO A 69 10.76 6.76 -16.22
C PRO A 69 10.99 6.24 -14.81
N ASP A 70 11.39 4.97 -14.70
CA ASP A 70 11.74 4.32 -13.44
C ASP A 70 10.64 4.38 -12.35
N LEU A 71 9.38 4.64 -12.71
CA LEU A 71 8.26 4.76 -11.77
C LEU A 71 8.16 3.57 -10.80
N VAL A 72 8.44 2.36 -11.30
CA VAL A 72 8.43 1.12 -10.50
C VAL A 72 9.44 1.15 -9.35
N THR A 73 10.56 1.86 -9.49
CA THR A 73 11.60 1.94 -8.45
C THR A 73 11.68 3.31 -7.79
N ALA A 74 11.01 4.33 -8.35
CA ALA A 74 11.08 5.71 -7.87
C ALA A 74 10.86 5.82 -6.36
N LEU A 75 9.77 5.28 -5.82
CA LEU A 75 9.50 5.40 -4.39
C LEU A 75 10.60 4.75 -3.52
N ARG A 76 11.06 3.56 -3.92
CA ARG A 76 12.16 2.85 -3.23
C ARG A 76 13.44 3.70 -3.21
N ASP A 77 13.70 4.44 -4.27
CA ASP A 77 14.93 5.22 -4.44
C ASP A 77 14.84 6.56 -3.70
N HIS A 78 13.63 7.13 -3.52
CA HIS A 78 13.41 8.37 -2.79
C HIS A 78 13.18 8.21 -1.28
N LEU A 79 12.66 7.07 -0.81
CA LEU A 79 12.41 6.82 0.63
C LEU A 79 13.63 6.88 1.57
N PRO A 80 14.86 6.51 1.16
CA PRO A 80 16.02 6.64 2.04
C PRO A 80 16.24 8.05 2.58
N THR A 81 15.74 9.09 1.88
CA THR A 81 15.84 10.49 2.32
C THR A 81 15.09 10.79 3.62
N VAL A 82 14.15 9.93 4.03
CA VAL A 82 13.34 10.12 5.25
C VAL A 82 13.55 9.03 6.30
N ALA A 83 14.48 8.11 6.06
CA ALA A 83 14.75 6.98 6.95
C ALA A 83 15.23 7.38 8.36
N GLU A 84 15.89 8.53 8.50
CA GLU A 84 16.31 9.06 9.81
C GLU A 84 15.17 9.71 10.60
N ARG A 85 14.06 10.08 9.93
CA ARG A 85 12.92 10.80 10.52
C ARG A 85 11.78 9.87 10.90
N PHE A 86 11.64 8.74 10.21
CA PHE A 86 10.52 7.83 10.41
C PHE A 86 11.00 6.39 10.56
N ASP A 87 10.67 5.78 11.69
CA ASP A 87 10.95 4.36 11.95
C ASP A 87 10.06 3.42 11.11
N ASP A 88 8.85 3.87 10.77
CA ASP A 88 7.84 3.10 10.06
C ASP A 88 7.22 3.90 8.91
N VAL A 89 7.03 3.22 7.77
CA VAL A 89 6.36 3.74 6.57
C VAL A 89 5.20 2.81 6.18
N VAL A 90 4.01 3.38 6.01
CA VAL A 90 2.82 2.69 5.49
C VAL A 90 2.52 3.25 4.10
N ILE A 91 2.39 2.37 3.11
CA ILE A 91 2.11 2.75 1.71
C ILE A 91 0.73 2.20 1.35
N ASP A 92 -0.21 3.10 1.04
CA ASP A 92 -1.51 2.76 0.46
C ASP A 92 -1.41 2.84 -1.07
N THR A 93 -1.81 1.77 -1.74
CA THR A 93 -1.66 1.61 -3.19
C THR A 93 -3.04 1.61 -3.86
N PRO A 94 -3.14 2.09 -5.12
CA PRO A 94 -4.40 2.03 -5.83
C PRO A 94 -4.83 0.57 -6.09
N PRO A 95 -6.13 0.30 -6.28
CA PRO A 95 -6.67 -1.06 -6.43
C PRO A 95 -6.22 -1.76 -7.73
N ALA A 96 -5.75 -0.99 -8.72
CA ALA A 96 -5.27 -1.54 -9.98
C ALA A 96 -3.80 -1.97 -9.87
N LEU A 97 -3.42 -3.10 -10.48
CA LEU A 97 -2.01 -3.48 -10.64
C LEU A 97 -1.34 -2.63 -11.73
N SER A 98 -1.07 -1.36 -11.41
CA SER A 98 -0.44 -0.36 -12.28
C SER A 98 0.99 -0.04 -11.85
N GLY A 99 1.63 0.94 -12.50
CA GLY A 99 2.99 1.39 -12.17
C GLY A 99 3.10 1.92 -10.75
N LEU A 100 2.07 2.63 -10.27
CA LEU A 100 1.99 3.13 -8.90
C LEU A 100 1.96 2.00 -7.85
N THR A 101 1.15 0.98 -8.08
CA THR A 101 1.11 -0.21 -7.22
C THR A 101 2.44 -0.94 -7.21
N LEU A 102 3.09 -1.08 -8.38
CA LEU A 102 4.43 -1.66 -8.47
C LEU A 102 5.48 -0.81 -7.73
N SER A 103 5.36 0.52 -7.77
CA SER A 103 6.23 1.45 -7.04
C SER A 103 6.14 1.24 -5.53
N GLY A 104 4.91 1.20 -5.01
CA GLY A 104 4.65 0.92 -3.60
C GLY A 104 5.19 -0.43 -3.17
N LEU A 105 4.96 -1.48 -3.97
CA LEU A 105 5.46 -2.82 -3.69
C LEU A 105 7.00 -2.90 -3.75
N ALA A 106 7.65 -2.23 -4.69
CA ALA A 106 9.12 -2.23 -4.80
C ALA A 106 9.79 -1.55 -3.60
N ALA A 107 9.13 -0.56 -3.02
CA ALA A 107 9.55 0.14 -1.81
C ALA A 107 9.34 -0.68 -0.53
N ALA A 108 8.35 -1.58 -0.51
CA ALA A 108 7.93 -2.28 0.70
C ALA A 108 8.89 -3.37 1.17
N ASP A 109 9.11 -3.44 2.49
CA ASP A 109 9.72 -4.60 3.16
C ASP A 109 8.70 -5.71 3.44
N VAL A 110 7.46 -5.30 3.74
CA VAL A 110 6.35 -6.18 4.13
C VAL A 110 5.14 -5.83 3.28
N VAL A 111 4.58 -6.83 2.60
CA VAL A 111 3.38 -6.67 1.76
C VAL A 111 2.18 -7.27 2.46
N VAL A 112 1.13 -6.47 2.66
CA VAL A 112 -0.15 -6.91 3.23
C VAL A 112 -1.21 -6.86 2.13
N ALA A 113 -1.83 -8.00 1.84
CA ALA A 113 -2.93 -8.09 0.88
C ALA A 113 -4.28 -8.16 1.61
N ALA A 114 -5.12 -7.14 1.43
CA ALA A 114 -6.50 -7.15 1.90
C ALA A 114 -7.38 -7.87 0.86
N VAL A 115 -8.01 -8.97 1.24
CA VAL A 115 -8.73 -9.86 0.31
C VAL A 115 -10.19 -9.96 0.74
N ALA A 116 -11.13 -9.61 -0.15
CA ALA A 116 -12.55 -9.79 0.13
C ALA A 116 -12.89 -11.27 0.23
N CYS A 117 -13.85 -11.64 1.09
CA CYS A 117 -14.34 -13.01 1.21
C CYS A 117 -15.25 -13.41 0.03
N GLU A 118 -14.69 -13.38 -1.18
CA GLU A 118 -15.34 -13.59 -2.47
C GLU A 118 -14.39 -14.43 -3.35
N VAL A 119 -14.93 -15.26 -4.24
CA VAL A 119 -14.11 -16.23 -5.01
C VAL A 119 -13.18 -15.51 -5.98
N GLU A 120 -13.66 -14.43 -6.58
CA GLU A 120 -12.92 -13.58 -7.51
C GLU A 120 -11.68 -12.96 -6.86
N ALA A 121 -11.70 -12.73 -5.55
CA ALA A 121 -10.59 -12.13 -4.82
C ALA A 121 -9.39 -13.10 -4.68
N LEU A 122 -9.62 -14.41 -4.72
CA LEU A 122 -8.56 -15.42 -4.71
C LEU A 122 -7.74 -15.41 -6.01
N ASP A 123 -8.40 -15.20 -7.14
CA ASP A 123 -7.74 -15.04 -8.44
C ASP A 123 -6.89 -13.76 -8.47
N GLN A 124 -7.41 -12.65 -7.93
CA GLN A 124 -6.65 -11.41 -7.81
C GLN A 124 -5.41 -11.55 -6.91
N LEU A 125 -5.51 -12.29 -5.80
CA LEU A 125 -4.36 -12.57 -4.93
C LEU A 125 -3.28 -13.40 -5.63
N THR A 126 -3.71 -14.39 -6.43
CA THR A 126 -2.81 -15.21 -7.23
C THR A 126 -2.09 -14.34 -8.27
N ARG A 127 -2.85 -13.50 -9.00
CA ARG A 127 -2.32 -12.55 -9.96
C ARG A 127 -1.33 -11.56 -9.34
N LEU A 128 -1.61 -11.04 -8.15
CA LEU A 128 -0.70 -10.18 -7.40
C LEU A 128 0.62 -10.92 -7.09
N SER A 129 0.53 -12.15 -6.61
CA SER A 129 1.70 -12.97 -6.27
C SER A 129 2.59 -13.22 -7.50
N ASP A 130 1.98 -13.56 -8.64
CA ASP A 130 2.70 -13.74 -9.92
C ASP A 130 3.38 -12.45 -10.38
N VAL A 131 2.69 -11.31 -10.26
CA VAL A 131 3.24 -10.01 -10.63
C VAL A 131 4.43 -9.65 -9.73
N ILE A 132 4.32 -9.85 -8.41
CA ILE A 132 5.43 -9.63 -7.48
C ILE A 132 6.62 -10.51 -7.87
N GLU A 133 6.41 -11.81 -8.10
CA GLU A 133 7.49 -12.73 -8.45
C GLU A 133 8.18 -12.34 -9.77
N VAL A 134 7.40 -12.07 -10.82
CA VAL A 134 7.92 -11.87 -12.18
C VAL A 134 8.49 -10.46 -12.36
N ARG A 135 7.82 -9.43 -11.84
CA ARG A 135 8.17 -8.02 -12.10
C ARG A 135 9.12 -7.47 -11.05
N LEU A 136 8.97 -7.84 -9.78
CA LEU A 136 9.68 -7.20 -8.67
C LEU A 136 10.78 -8.09 -8.09
N ALA A 137 10.45 -9.31 -7.65
CA ALA A 137 11.40 -10.18 -6.96
C ALA A 137 12.65 -10.49 -7.80
N ARG A 138 12.51 -10.59 -9.12
CA ARG A 138 13.62 -10.89 -10.03
C ARG A 138 14.45 -9.67 -10.45
N ARG A 139 13.95 -8.45 -10.26
CA ARG A 139 14.51 -7.23 -10.91
C ARG A 139 14.72 -6.04 -9.99
N ALA A 140 13.79 -5.81 -9.05
CA ALA A 140 13.75 -4.60 -8.24
C ALA A 140 13.90 -4.88 -6.74
N ARG A 141 13.39 -6.01 -6.23
CA ARG A 141 13.38 -6.33 -4.81
C ARG A 141 13.47 -7.84 -4.52
N PRO A 142 14.68 -8.43 -4.54
CA PRO A 142 14.86 -9.86 -4.29
C PRO A 142 14.19 -10.35 -2.99
N GLY A 143 13.42 -11.43 -3.10
CA GLY A 143 12.73 -12.04 -1.96
C GLY A 143 11.41 -11.38 -1.56
N LEU A 144 10.95 -10.34 -2.26
CA LEU A 144 9.64 -9.74 -2.04
C LEU A 144 8.53 -10.77 -2.33
N ALA A 145 7.60 -10.90 -1.40
CA ALA A 145 6.42 -11.74 -1.51
C ALA A 145 5.29 -11.17 -0.64
N VAL A 146 4.05 -11.61 -0.89
CA VAL A 146 2.93 -11.30 0.00
C VAL A 146 3.25 -11.85 1.39
N SER A 147 3.37 -10.94 2.35
CA SER A 147 3.77 -11.25 3.71
C SER A 147 2.57 -11.50 4.60
N TRP A 148 1.42 -10.87 4.37
CA TRP A 148 0.23 -11.10 5.19
C TRP A 148 -0.99 -11.04 4.29
N VAL A 149 -2.00 -11.85 4.61
CA VAL A 149 -3.31 -11.78 3.97
C VAL A 149 -4.34 -11.47 5.03
N VAL A 150 -5.14 -10.43 4.79
CA VAL A 150 -6.18 -9.96 5.70
C VAL A 150 -7.54 -10.14 5.02
N PRO A 151 -8.35 -11.12 5.46
CA PRO A 151 -9.72 -11.26 4.98
C PRO A 151 -10.56 -10.03 5.34
N THR A 152 -11.32 -9.52 4.38
CA THR A 152 -12.22 -8.37 4.53
C THR A 152 -13.64 -8.75 4.12
N ARG A 153 -14.63 -7.94 4.52
CA ARG A 153 -16.06 -8.18 4.26
C ARG A 153 -16.57 -9.53 4.79
N TYR A 154 -15.91 -10.09 5.81
CA TYR A 154 -16.25 -11.38 6.40
C TYR A 154 -17.54 -11.31 7.23
N ASP A 155 -18.49 -12.19 6.92
CA ASP A 155 -19.67 -12.50 7.74
C ASP A 155 -19.65 -13.98 8.13
N GLY A 156 -19.39 -14.27 9.41
CA GLY A 156 -19.31 -15.63 9.96
C GLY A 156 -20.60 -16.46 9.90
N ARG A 157 -21.70 -15.89 9.41
CA ARG A 157 -22.94 -16.64 9.11
C ARG A 157 -22.94 -17.23 7.71
N ARG A 158 -22.14 -16.69 6.79
CA ARG A 158 -22.04 -17.17 5.41
C ARG A 158 -21.04 -18.32 5.34
N THR A 159 -21.48 -19.45 4.77
CA THR A 159 -20.60 -20.61 4.55
C THR A 159 -19.45 -20.26 3.61
N LEU A 160 -19.73 -19.50 2.54
CA LEU A 160 -18.72 -19.06 1.58
C LEU A 160 -17.56 -18.31 2.25
N ASP A 161 -17.87 -17.39 3.17
CA ASP A 161 -16.84 -16.59 3.83
C ASP A 161 -15.90 -17.46 4.68
N LYS A 162 -16.43 -18.53 5.30
CA LYS A 162 -15.61 -19.52 6.03
C LYS A 162 -14.71 -20.31 5.08
N GLU A 163 -15.28 -20.80 3.99
CA GLU A 163 -14.54 -21.55 2.96
C GLU A 163 -13.42 -20.70 2.35
N VAL A 164 -13.67 -19.43 2.06
CA VAL A 164 -12.65 -18.52 1.53
C VAL A 164 -11.53 -18.29 2.55
N VAL A 165 -11.85 -18.09 3.83
CA VAL A 165 -10.82 -17.95 4.89
C VAL A 165 -9.97 -19.22 5.01
N GLU A 166 -10.59 -20.40 4.99
CA GLU A 166 -9.87 -21.68 5.02
C GLU A 166 -8.94 -21.85 3.81
N LEU A 167 -9.37 -21.44 2.61
CA LEU A 167 -8.53 -21.45 1.42
C LEU A 167 -7.36 -20.48 1.54
N LEU A 168 -7.58 -19.26 2.04
CA LEU A 168 -6.53 -18.28 2.26
C LEU A 168 -5.47 -18.78 3.25
N GLU A 169 -5.89 -19.46 4.33
CA GLU A 169 -4.98 -20.09 5.28
C GLU A 169 -4.16 -21.23 4.67
N GLN A 170 -4.73 -21.98 3.71
CA GLN A 170 -4.01 -23.04 2.99
C GLN A 170 -3.03 -22.47 1.95
N MET A 171 -3.39 -21.39 1.26
CA MET A 171 -2.55 -20.74 0.25
C MET A 171 -1.38 -19.97 0.87
N HIS A 172 -1.60 -19.34 2.02
CA HIS A 172 -0.59 -18.57 2.76
C HIS A 172 -0.47 -19.06 4.21
N PRO A 173 0.02 -20.30 4.42
CA PRO A 173 0.07 -20.91 5.74
C PRO A 173 1.01 -20.13 6.67
N ALA A 174 0.40 -19.53 7.69
CA ALA A 174 1.02 -18.81 8.79
C ALA A 174 1.87 -17.59 8.42
N ARG A 175 1.19 -16.53 8.00
CA ARG A 175 1.50 -15.17 8.45
C ARG A 175 0.18 -14.49 8.81
N SER A 176 -0.36 -14.81 9.99
CA SER A 176 -1.52 -14.12 10.61
C SER A 176 -0.99 -13.13 11.64
N PRO A 177 -1.39 -11.84 11.62
CA PRO A 177 -0.77 -10.81 12.45
C PRO A 177 -0.71 -11.27 13.92
N PRO A 178 0.40 -11.03 14.64
CA PRO A 178 0.48 -11.38 16.05
C PRO A 178 -0.65 -10.66 16.79
N GLY A 179 -1.67 -11.43 17.21
CA GLY A 179 -2.85 -10.90 17.91
C GLY A 179 -4.22 -11.36 17.38
N ALA A 180 -4.34 -11.95 16.19
CA ALA A 180 -5.64 -12.42 15.67
C ALA A 180 -6.17 -13.70 16.38
N ARG A 181 -5.40 -14.28 17.31
CA ARG A 181 -5.86 -15.34 18.24
C ARG A 181 -6.29 -14.73 19.57
N GLY A 182 -7.28 -13.85 19.53
CA GLY A 182 -7.84 -13.21 20.72
C GLY A 182 -9.13 -12.54 20.34
N GLY A 183 -10.24 -13.27 20.47
CA GLY A 183 -11.55 -12.81 20.02
C GLY A 183 -11.91 -11.43 20.56
N VAL A 184 -12.45 -10.60 19.68
CA VAL A 184 -13.33 -9.50 20.06
C VAL A 184 -14.53 -10.13 20.76
N ARG A 185 -14.46 -10.20 22.09
CA ARG A 185 -15.65 -10.35 22.93
C ARG A 185 -16.24 -8.95 23.07
N ALA A 186 -17.38 -8.74 22.43
CA ALA A 186 -18.37 -7.79 22.92
C ALA A 186 -18.94 -8.29 24.25
#